data_AF-A0A7V6A5A6-F1
#
_entry.id   AF-A0A7V6A5A6-F1
#
_cell.length_a   1.000
_cell.length_b   1.000
_cell.length_c   1.000
_cell.angle_alpha   90.00
_cell.angle_beta   90.00
_cell.angle_gamma   90.00
#
_symmetry.space_group_name_H-M   'P 1'
#
loop_
_entity.id
_entity.type
_entity.pdbx_description
1 polymer ?
#
loop_
_entity_poly.entity_id
_entity_poly.type
_entity_poly.pdbx_seq_one_letter_code
_entity_poly.pdbx_strand_id
1 'polypeptide(L)' 'MSPLRPVIVGGGPAGLSAAKALAEHGLSSLLLEQE' A
#
# COMPACT_ATOMS: atom_id res chain seq x y z
N MET A 1 -4.69 -14.71 14.78
CA MET A 1 -5.09 -13.96 13.57
C MET A 1 -3.89 -13.89 12.65
N SER A 2 -4.06 -14.15 11.35
CA SER A 2 -2.97 -14.06 10.38
C SER A 2 -2.62 -12.59 10.08
N PRO A 3 -1.35 -12.26 9.77
CA PRO A 3 -0.96 -10.89 9.41
C PRO A 3 -1.66 -10.44 8.12
N LEU A 4 -2.08 -9.18 8.08
CA LEU A 4 -2.64 -8.56 6.88
C LEU A 4 -1.55 -8.38 5.82
N ARG A 5 -1.92 -8.56 4.55
CA ARG A 5 -1.06 -8.29 3.39
C ARG A 5 -1.78 -7.33 2.43
N PRO A 6 -1.74 -6.02 2.68
CA PRO A 6 -2.41 -5.01 1.86
C PRO A 6 -1.91 -5.01 0.41
N VAL A 7 -2.85 -4.81 -0.51
CA VAL A 7 -2.59 -4.55 -1.93
C VAL A 7 -3.23 -3.22 -2.30
N ILE A 8 -2.46 -2.34 -2.94
CA ILE A 8 -2.89 -1.02 -3.40
C ILE A 8 -2.91 -1.05 -4.93
N VAL A 9 -4.02 -0.64 -5.53
CA VAL A 9 -4.18 -0.54 -6.99
C VAL A 9 -4.31 0.93 -7.37
N GLY A 10 -3.40 1.41 -8.21
CA GLY A 10 -3.21 2.81 -8.56
C GLY A 10 -2.04 3.45 -7.79
N GLY A 11 -1.09 4.01 -8.52
CA GLY A 11 0.13 4.69 -8.05
C GLY A 11 0.02 6.22 -8.07
N GLY A 12 -1.17 6.77 -8.27
CA GLY A 12 -1.43 8.21 -8.08
C GLY A 12 -1.28 8.68 -6.62
N PRO A 13 -1.52 9.98 -6.34
CA PRO A 13 -1.28 10.57 -5.02
C PRO A 13 -1.97 9.85 -3.86
N ALA A 14 -3.20 9.37 -4.06
CA ALA A 14 -3.94 8.62 -3.05
C ALA A 14 -3.30 7.25 -2.76
N GLY A 15 -2.88 6.53 -3.79
CA GLY A 15 -2.23 5.22 -3.65
C GLY A 15 -0.88 5.30 -2.94
N LEU A 16 -0.06 6.27 -3.32
CA LEU A 16 1.22 6.53 -2.63
C LEU A 16 1.00 7.01 -1.18
N SER A 17 -0.03 7.82 -0.93
CA SER A 17 -0.39 8.24 0.43
C SER A 17 -0.82 7.05 1.29
N ALA A 18 -1.58 6.11 0.73
CA ALA A 18 -1.96 4.87 1.40
C ALA A 18 -0.73 3.98 1.70
N ALA A 19 0.17 3.82 0.72
CA ALA A 19 1.40 3.05 0.89
C ALA A 19 2.30 3.64 2.00
N LYS A 20 2.45 4.96 2.00
CA LYS A 20 3.17 5.70 3.05
C LYS A 20 2.55 5.46 4.42
N ALA A 21 1.24 5.63 4.55
CA ALA A 21 0.54 5.43 5.81
C ALA A 21 0.73 4.00 6.35
N LEU A 22 0.67 2.97 5.49
CA LEU A 22 0.93 1.59 5.89
C LEU A 22 2.38 1.41 6.38
N ALA A 23 3.35 1.96 5.65
CA ALA A 23 4.76 1.88 6.01
C ALA A 23 5.06 2.57 7.36
N GLU A 24 4.45 3.72 7.64
CA GLU A 24 4.57 4.43 8.94
C GLU A 24 4.04 3.62 10.12
N HIS A 25 3.14 2.65 9.87
CA HIS A 25 2.62 1.72 10.87
C HIS A 25 3.30 0.34 10.84
N GLY A 26 4.42 0.21 10.11
CA GLY A 26 5.20 -1.02 10.03
C GLY A 26 4.56 -2.13 9.18
N LEU A 27 3.60 -1.78 8.32
CA LEU A 27 2.93 -2.72 7.43
C LEU A 27 3.54 -2.66 6.04
N SER A 28 3.98 -3.82 5.53
CA SER A 28 4.37 -3.96 4.13
C SER A 28 3.13 -3.98 3.23
N SER A 29 3.27 -3.47 2.00
CA SER A 29 2.19 -3.50 1.01
C SER A 29 2.76 -3.72 -0.40
N LEU A 30 1.92 -4.27 -1.29
CA LEU A 30 2.19 -4.34 -2.72
C LEU A 30 1.40 -3.23 -3.42
N LEU A 31 2.09 -2.34 -4.12
CA LEU A 31 1.46 -1.32 -4.97
C LEU A 31 1.55 -1.74 -6.44
N LEU A 32 0.42 -1.69 -7.14
CA LEU A 32 0.27 -1.98 -8.55
C LEU A 32 -0.16 -0.71 -9.28
N GLU A 33 0.51 -0.37 -10.37
CA GLU A 33 0.15 0.73 -11.27
C GLU A 33 0.09 0.19 -12.70
N GLN A 34 -0.76 0.78 -13.53
CA GLN A 34 -0.84 0.51 -14.96
C GLN A 34 0.40 1.10 -15.67
N GLU A 35 0.94 0.39 -16.66
CA GLU A 35 1.97 0.93 -17.57
C GLU A 35 1.48 2.16 -18.36
#